data_AF-A0A8S3YGB6-F1
#
_entry.id   AF-A0A8S3YGB6-F1
#
_cell.length_a   1.000
_cell.length_b   1.000
_cell.length_c   1.000
_cell.angle_alpha   90.00
_cell.angle_beta   90.00
_cell.angle_gamma   90.00
#
_symmetry.space_group_name_H-M   'P 1'
#
loop_
_entity.id
_entity.type
_entity.pdbx_description
1 polymer ?
#
loop_
_entity_poly.entity_id
_entity_poly.type
_entity_poly.pdbx_seq_one_letter_code
_entity_poly.pdbx_strand_id
1 'polypeptide(L)'
;MAIKRSLSTTDVEGLGHEDKLSKLIMQRNKRLREEDLPTEFVKFKEEMRDLITILVAPQTAQFREIKGELQSIKDTNANIDSSILLLTAQNKELCKKVEKLLNSGSAS
;
A
#
# COMPACT_ATOMS: atom_id res chain seq x y z
N MET A 1 33.03 15.76 9.77
CA MET A 1 33.71 14.56 9.25
C MET A 1 33.78 14.67 7.74
N ALA A 2 34.97 14.91 7.19
CA ALA A 2 35.16 15.15 5.75
C ALA A 2 35.43 13.83 5.01
N ILE A 3 34.66 13.56 3.95
CA ILE A 3 34.84 12.41 3.07
C ILE A 3 36.09 12.66 2.22
N LYS A 4 37.14 11.87 2.45
CA LYS A 4 38.38 11.90 1.66
C LYS A 4 38.07 11.47 0.23
N ARG A 5 38.06 12.43 -0.70
CA ARG A 5 38.11 12.17 -2.15
C ARG A 5 39.46 11.53 -2.46
N SER A 6 39.43 10.33 -3.04
CA SER A 6 40.64 9.67 -3.55
C SER A 6 41.16 10.48 -4.75
N LEU A 7 42.32 11.09 -4.61
CA LEU A 7 43.09 11.66 -5.72
C LEU A 7 44.04 10.56 -6.18
N SER A 8 43.72 9.94 -7.31
CA SER A 8 44.66 9.08 -8.01
C SER A 8 45.54 9.97 -8.88
N THR A 9 46.77 10.23 -8.42
CA THR A 9 47.84 10.79 -9.23
C THR A 9 48.60 9.62 -9.85
N THR A 10 48.48 9.45 -11.16
CA THR A 10 49.42 8.62 -11.92
C THR A 10 50.32 9.57 -12.67
N ASP A 11 51.59 9.64 -12.25
CA ASP A 11 52.64 10.30 -13.00
C ASP A 11 52.72 9.65 -14.39
N VAL A 12 52.51 10.46 -15.42
CA VAL A 12 52.64 10.02 -16.81
C VAL A 12 54.01 10.50 -17.30
N GLU A 13 55.05 9.78 -16.89
CA GLU A 13 56.32 9.84 -17.59
C GLU A 13 56.39 8.71 -18.63
N GLY A 14 56.40 9.10 -19.90
CA GLY A 14 57.22 8.45 -20.91
C GLY A 14 56.69 7.17 -21.55
N LEU A 15 56.38 7.32 -22.84
CA LEU A 15 56.69 6.37 -23.92
C LEU A 15 55.73 5.17 -24.13
N GLY A 16 54.82 5.35 -25.09
CA GLY A 16 54.57 4.32 -26.11
C GLY A 16 53.51 3.25 -25.83
N HIS A 17 52.51 3.52 -24.98
CA HIS A 17 51.43 2.56 -24.69
C HIS A 17 49.99 3.07 -24.93
N GLU A 18 49.85 4.23 -25.59
CA GLU A 18 48.55 4.87 -25.91
C GLU A 18 47.59 3.90 -26.62
N ASP A 19 48.05 3.18 -27.65
CA ASP A 19 47.14 2.37 -28.49
C ASP A 19 46.60 1.10 -27.80
N LYS A 20 47.25 0.64 -26.71
CA LYS A 20 46.77 -0.49 -25.90
C LYS A 20 45.80 -0.06 -24.81
N LEU A 21 46.05 1.08 -24.16
CA LEU A 21 45.19 1.62 -23.11
C LEU A 21 43.85 2.11 -23.68
N SER A 22 43.87 2.73 -24.86
CA SER A 22 42.65 3.14 -25.56
C SER A 22 41.74 1.94 -25.87
N LYS A 23 42.30 0.79 -26.27
CA LYS A 23 41.54 -0.45 -26.51
C LYS A 23 40.92 -1.02 -25.23
N LEU A 24 41.63 -0.93 -24.10
CA LEU A 24 41.12 -1.40 -22.81
C LEU A 24 39.96 -0.52 -22.28
N ILE A 25 40.03 0.79 -22.49
CA ILE A 25 38.94 1.73 -22.13
C ILE A 25 37.72 1.55 -23.05
N MET A 26 37.94 1.18 -24.32
CA MET A 26 36.86 0.82 -25.26
C MET A 26 36.19 -0.53 -24.96
N GLN A 27 36.86 -1.43 -24.23
CA GLN A 27 36.29 -2.70 -23.73
C GLN A 27 35.42 -2.53 -22.48
N ARG A 28 35.13 -1.29 -22.06
CA ARG A 28 34.08 -1.06 -21.07
C ARG A 28 32.76 -1.54 -21.67
N ASN A 29 32.31 -2.73 -21.27
CA ASN A 29 31.04 -3.33 -21.68
C ASN A 29 29.95 -2.26 -21.67
N LYS A 30 29.62 -1.73 -22.85
CA LYS A 30 28.56 -0.75 -22.99
C LYS A 30 27.27 -1.49 -22.66
N ARG A 31 26.45 -0.91 -21.79
CA ARG A 31 25.13 -1.47 -21.50
C ARG A 31 24.38 -1.56 -22.82
N LEU A 32 23.86 -2.76 -23.13
CA LEU A 32 23.02 -3.00 -24.30
C LEU A 32 21.85 -2.01 -24.26
N ARG A 33 21.50 -1.44 -25.43
CA ARG A 33 20.27 -0.66 -25.54
C ARG A 33 19.10 -1.62 -25.52
N GLU A 34 17.90 -1.10 -25.28
CA GLU A 34 16.70 -1.93 -25.18
C GLU A 34 16.43 -2.73 -26.47
N GLU A 35 16.80 -2.16 -27.61
CA GLU A 35 16.77 -2.75 -28.96
C GLU A 35 17.77 -3.92 -29.14
N ASP A 36 18.84 -3.96 -28.32
CA ASP A 36 19.89 -4.99 -28.37
C ASP A 36 19.67 -6.09 -27.32
N LEU A 37 18.57 -6.02 -26.54
CA LEU A 37 18.28 -7.02 -25.50
C LEU A 37 17.89 -8.36 -26.14
N PRO A 38 18.32 -9.49 -25.55
CA PRO A 38 17.86 -10.80 -26.00
C PRO A 38 16.34 -10.89 -25.91
N THR A 39 15.70 -11.35 -26.98
CA THR A 39 14.24 -11.54 -27.06
C THR A 39 13.67 -12.33 -25.87
N GLU A 40 14.42 -13.28 -25.35
CA GLU A 40 14.05 -14.08 -24.17
C GLU A 40 13.94 -13.25 -22.89
N PHE A 41 14.76 -12.20 -22.73
CA PHE A 41 14.66 -11.30 -21.59
C PHE A 41 13.42 -10.39 -21.67
N VAL A 42 13.03 -10.00 -22.89
CA VAL A 42 11.78 -9.26 -23.12
C VAL A 42 10.58 -10.13 -22.78
N LYS A 43 10.55 -11.38 -23.28
CA LYS A 43 9.50 -12.36 -22.94
C LYS A 43 9.39 -12.59 -21.44
N PHE A 44 10.52 -12.82 -20.77
CA PHE A 44 10.56 -12.99 -19.31
C PHE A 44 9.96 -11.80 -18.56
N LYS A 45 10.25 -10.56 -18.98
CA LYS A 45 9.63 -9.36 -18.37
C LYS A 45 8.12 -9.32 -18.56
N GLU A 46 7.62 -9.73 -19.72
CA GLU A 46 6.18 -9.79 -19.98
C GLU A 46 5.51 -10.88 -19.13
N GLU A 47 6.09 -12.08 -19.06
CA GLU A 47 5.60 -13.15 -18.19
C GLU A 47 5.54 -12.74 -16.72
N MET A 48 6.57 -12.03 -16.23
CA MET A 48 6.59 -11.51 -14.87
C MET A 48 5.51 -10.44 -14.64
N ARG A 49 5.27 -9.58 -15.63
CA ARG A 49 4.18 -8.58 -15.57
C ARG A 49 2.82 -9.26 -15.51
N ASP A 50 2.63 -10.29 -16.32
CA ASP A 50 1.37 -11.03 -16.39
C ASP A 50 1.12 -11.77 -15.07
N LEU A 51 2.14 -12.41 -14.50
CA LEU A 51 2.06 -13.08 -13.20
C LEU A 51 1.65 -12.09 -12.10
N ILE A 52 2.30 -10.91 -12.05
CA ILE A 52 1.93 -9.86 -11.09
C ILE A 52 0.49 -9.40 -11.31
N THR A 53 0.07 -9.22 -12.56
CA THR A 53 -1.28 -8.76 -12.89
C THR A 53 -2.34 -9.78 -12.46
N ILE A 54 -2.12 -11.06 -12.76
CA ILE A 54 -2.97 -12.17 -12.37
C ILE A 54 -3.08 -12.26 -10.84
N LEU A 55 -2.01 -11.97 -10.11
CA LEU A 55 -2.02 -12.02 -8.65
C LEU A 55 -2.70 -10.79 -8.02
N VAL A 56 -2.41 -9.59 -8.52
CA VAL A 56 -2.80 -8.32 -7.88
C VAL A 56 -4.20 -7.87 -8.25
N ALA A 57 -4.65 -8.10 -9.49
CA ALA A 57 -5.95 -7.62 -9.94
C ALA A 57 -7.12 -8.26 -9.16
N PRO A 58 -7.16 -9.60 -8.94
CA PRO A 58 -8.21 -10.22 -8.13
C PRO A 58 -8.17 -9.76 -6.68
N GLN A 59 -6.98 -9.63 -6.09
CA GLN A 59 -6.82 -9.13 -4.72
C GLN A 59 -7.37 -7.71 -4.58
N THR A 60 -7.09 -6.83 -5.54
CA THR A 60 -7.61 -5.45 -5.54
C THR A 60 -9.13 -5.41 -5.61
N ALA A 61 -9.74 -6.29 -6.40
CA ALA A 61 -11.19 -6.42 -6.47
C ALA A 61 -11.78 -6.89 -5.12
N GLN A 62 -11.19 -7.94 -4.53
CA GLN A 62 -11.60 -8.45 -3.21
C GLN A 62 -11.46 -7.39 -2.11
N PHE A 63 -10.37 -6.62 -2.08
CA PHE A 63 -10.19 -5.54 -1.12
C PHE A 63 -11.27 -4.46 -1.25
N ARG A 64 -11.73 -4.17 -2.47
CA ARG A 64 -12.81 -3.21 -2.69
C ARG A 64 -14.14 -3.73 -2.14
N GLU A 65 -14.44 -5.00 -2.35
CA GLU A 65 -15.64 -5.66 -1.84
C GLU A 65 -15.65 -5.69 -0.31
N ILE A 66 -14.57 -6.18 0.31
CA ILE A 66 -14.39 -6.22 1.77
C ILE A 66 -14.55 -4.81 2.37
N LYS A 67 -14.00 -3.78 1.71
CA LYS A 67 -14.13 -2.40 2.16
C LYS A 67 -15.60 -1.93 2.15
N GLY A 68 -16.37 -2.32 1.14
CA GLY A 68 -17.80 -2.02 1.04
C GLY A 68 -18.60 -2.68 2.15
N GLU A 69 -18.38 -3.98 2.37
CA GLU A 69 -19.04 -4.74 3.45
C GLU A 69 -18.71 -4.16 4.82
N LEU A 70 -17.42 -3.84 5.07
CA LEU A 70 -16.99 -3.24 6.33
C LEU A 70 -17.69 -1.89 6.58
N GLN A 71 -17.91 -1.08 5.55
CA GLN A 71 -18.65 0.17 5.70
C GLN A 71 -20.12 -0.10 6.06
N SER A 72 -20.76 -1.05 5.38
CA SER A 72 -22.14 -1.45 5.69
C SER A 72 -22.29 -1.95 7.13
N ILE A 73 -21.32 -2.72 7.64
CA ILE A 73 -21.30 -3.20 9.02
C ILE A 73 -21.19 -2.02 9.99
N LYS A 74 -20.29 -1.07 9.71
CA LYS A 74 -20.13 0.13 10.56
C LYS A 74 -21.42 0.94 10.63
N ASP A 75 -22.05 1.17 9.49
CA ASP A 75 -23.30 1.93 9.42
C ASP A 75 -24.43 1.20 10.17
N THR A 76 -24.49 -0.13 10.02
CA THR A 76 -25.45 -0.98 10.75
C THR A 76 -25.24 -0.89 12.26
N ASN A 77 -23.99 -0.98 12.74
CA ASN A 77 -23.68 -0.87 14.16
C ASN A 77 -24.07 0.50 14.72
N ALA A 78 -23.77 1.59 13.99
CA ALA A 78 -24.17 2.94 14.41
C ALA A 78 -25.71 3.09 14.52
N ASN A 79 -26.45 2.44 13.61
CA ASN A 79 -27.92 2.41 13.67
C ASN A 79 -28.44 1.58 14.85
N ILE A 80 -27.81 0.44 15.15
CA ILE A 80 -28.13 -0.37 16.34
C ILE A 80 -27.92 0.44 17.61
N ASP A 81 -26.78 1.11 17.75
CA ASP A 81 -26.47 1.94 18.92
C ASP A 81 -27.50 3.07 19.09
N SER A 82 -27.85 3.74 17.99
CA SER A 82 -28.88 4.79 17.99
C SER A 82 -30.25 4.25 18.41
N SER A 83 -30.61 3.05 17.92
CA SER A 83 -31.86 2.37 18.27
C SER A 83 -31.89 1.96 19.74
N ILE A 84 -30.78 1.46 20.28
CA ILE A 84 -30.64 1.11 21.71
C ILE A 84 -30.81 2.35 22.58
N LEU A 85 -30.19 3.47 22.22
CA LEU A 85 -30.32 4.74 22.95
C LEU A 85 -31.78 5.22 22.98
N LEU A 86 -32.46 5.18 21.83
CA LEU A 86 -33.87 5.54 21.71
C LEU A 86 -34.76 4.65 22.59
N LEU A 87 -34.63 3.33 22.46
CA LEU A 87 -35.41 2.37 23.24
C LEU A 87 -35.16 2.53 24.74
N THR A 88 -33.90 2.79 25.14
CA THR A 88 -33.54 3.05 26.53
C THR A 88 -34.20 4.31 27.06
N ALA A 89 -34.24 5.39 26.26
CA ALA A 89 -34.90 6.62 26.64
C ALA A 89 -36.42 6.43 26.80
N GLN A 90 -37.06 5.75 25.84
CA GLN A 90 -38.49 5.43 25.89
C GLN A 90 -38.83 4.57 27.10
N ASN A 91 -38.02 3.54 27.38
CA ASN A 91 -38.23 2.66 28.51
C ASN A 91 -38.13 3.44 29.84
N LYS A 92 -37.14 4.32 29.99
CA LYS A 92 -37.05 5.22 31.15
C LYS A 92 -38.27 6.11 31.31
N GLU A 93 -38.81 6.65 30.22
CA GLU A 93 -40.02 7.48 30.28
C GLU A 93 -41.26 6.66 30.69
N LEU A 94 -41.40 5.45 30.15
CA LEU A 94 -42.49 4.54 30.50
C LEU A 94 -42.42 4.13 31.99
N CYS A 95 -41.24 3.78 32.50
CA CYS A 95 -41.06 3.48 33.92
C CYS A 95 -41.50 4.66 34.80
N LYS A 96 -41.11 5.89 34.47
CA LYS A 96 -41.55 7.08 35.20
C LYS A 96 -43.07 7.28 35.17
N LYS A 97 -43.72 6.98 34.05
CA LYS A 97 -45.19 7.07 33.93
C LYS A 97 -45.87 6.01 34.80
N VAL A 98 -45.36 4.78 34.79
CA VAL A 98 -45.88 3.68 35.64
C VAL A 98 -45.72 4.01 37.12
N GLU A 99 -44.53 4.46 37.56
CA GLU A 99 -44.29 4.87 38.95
C GLU A 99 -45.26 5.97 39.39
N LYS A 100 -45.49 6.99 38.56
CA LYS A 100 -46.46 8.05 38.86
C LYS A 100 -47.86 7.50 39.06
N LEU A 101 -48.31 6.60 38.18
CA LEU A 101 -49.65 5.99 38.26
C LEU A 101 -49.79 5.15 39.53
N LEU A 102 -48.81 4.30 39.84
CA LEU A 102 -48.81 3.48 41.07
C LEU A 102 -48.85 4.34 42.33
N ASN A 103 -48.03 5.40 42.39
CA ASN A 103 -48.01 6.30 43.53
C ASN A 103 -49.32 7.10 43.68
N SER A 104 -49.98 7.47 42.56
CA SER A 104 -51.28 8.16 42.61
C SER A 104 -52.45 7.25 43.00
N GLY A 105 -52.39 5.96 42.66
CA GLY A 105 -53.41 4.97 43.04
C GLY A 105 -53.27 4.44 44.48
N SER A 106 -52.10 4.63 45.11
CA SER A 106 -51.83 4.23 46.50
C SER A 106 -52.38 5.21 47.55
N ALA A 107 -52.88 6.37 47.11
CA ALA A 107 -53.38 7.46 47.96
C ALA A 107 -54.91 7.58 47.97
N SER A 108 -55.63 6.57 47.44
CA SER A 108 -57.10 6.45 47.48
C SER A 108 -57.50 5.15 48.15
#